data_AF-A0A1Q5FWC5-F1
#
_entry.id   AF-A0A1Q5FWC5-F1
#
_cell.length_a   1.000
_cell.length_b   1.000
_cell.length_c   1.000
_cell.angle_alpha   90.00
_cell.angle_beta   90.00
_cell.angle_gamma   90.00
#
_symmetry.space_group_name_H-M   'P 1'
#
loop_
_entity.id
_entity.type
_entity.pdbx_description
1 polymer ?
#
loop_
_entity_poly.entity_id
_entity_poly.type
_entity_poly.pdbx_seq_one_letter_code
_entity_poly.pdbx_strand_id
1 'polypeptide(L)'
;MIADEIAAELDKLGVTSIAPGRAAVALKLARALDQLEAGDAPTSQAVVADKLDTIMAKLRVLAPVKEEEGDAVNDITRQRDKRRAGLREQAAGG
;
A
#
# COMPACT_ATOMS: atom_id res chain seq x y z
N MET A 1 7.00 -11.77 -13.94
CA MET A 1 7.14 -12.44 -12.63
C MET A 1 6.74 -11.45 -11.54
N ILE A 2 6.37 -11.90 -10.33
CA ILE A 2 5.96 -11.01 -9.23
C ILE A 2 7.05 -9.99 -8.93
N ALA A 3 8.32 -10.38 -8.97
CA ALA A 3 9.45 -9.47 -8.79
C ALA A 3 9.51 -8.35 -9.84
N ASP A 4 9.15 -8.61 -11.10
CA ASP A 4 9.16 -7.60 -12.17
C ASP A 4 8.04 -6.58 -11.96
N GLU A 5 6.86 -7.05 -11.56
CA GLU A 5 5.71 -6.19 -11.26
C GLU A 5 5.99 -5.27 -10.07
N ILE A 6 6.56 -5.84 -9.00
CA ILE A 6 6.96 -5.07 -7.82
C ILE A 6 8.07 -4.08 -8.16
N ALA A 7 9.06 -4.45 -8.98
CA ALA A 7 10.09 -3.51 -9.43
C ALA A 7 9.49 -2.32 -10.18
N ALA A 8 8.60 -2.59 -11.15
CA ALA A 8 7.93 -1.55 -11.92
C ALA A 8 7.07 -0.62 -11.03
N GLU A 9 6.41 -1.18 -10.01
CA GLU A 9 5.66 -0.37 -9.05
C GLU A 9 6.57 0.50 -8.18
N LEU A 10 7.67 -0.05 -7.65
CA LEU A 10 8.62 0.70 -6.83
C LEU A 10 9.24 1.88 -7.61
N ASP A 11 9.50 1.69 -8.91
CA ASP A 11 9.98 2.74 -9.80
C ASP A 11 8.93 3.81 -10.04
N LYS A 12 7.67 3.42 -10.29
CA LYS A 12 6.53 4.37 -10.43
C LYS A 12 6.33 5.21 -9.16
N LEU A 13 6.46 4.59 -7.99
CA LEU A 13 6.34 5.29 -6.71
C LEU A 13 7.56 6.17 -6.41
N GLY A 14 8.72 5.93 -7.06
CA GLY A 14 9.95 6.65 -6.77
C GLY A 14 10.50 6.44 -5.34
N VAL A 15 10.09 5.36 -4.68
CA VAL A 15 10.40 5.09 -3.25
C VAL A 15 11.82 4.59 -3.03
N THR A 16 12.55 4.24 -4.09
CA THR A 16 13.92 3.74 -4.01
C THR A 16 14.89 4.78 -3.45
N SER A 17 14.60 6.08 -3.59
CA SER A 17 15.37 7.18 -3.00
C SER A 17 14.95 7.52 -1.57
N ILE A 18 13.66 7.34 -1.23
CA ILE A 18 13.07 7.73 0.07
C ILE A 18 13.20 6.62 1.11
N ALA A 19 13.01 5.37 0.70
CA ALA A 19 13.00 4.20 1.56
C ALA A 19 13.72 3.00 0.91
N PRO A 20 15.01 3.15 0.54
CA PRO A 20 15.77 2.13 -0.21
C PRO A 20 15.75 0.75 0.47
N GLY A 21 15.89 0.72 1.80
CA GLY A 21 15.87 -0.53 2.55
C GLY A 21 14.54 -1.27 2.46
N ARG A 22 13.41 -0.55 2.51
CA ARG A 22 12.08 -1.15 2.39
C ARG A 22 11.79 -1.62 0.97
N ALA A 23 12.18 -0.83 -0.04
CA ALA A 23 12.08 -1.22 -1.45
C ALA A 23 12.90 -2.50 -1.73
N ALA A 24 14.12 -2.60 -1.19
CA ALA A 24 14.95 -3.79 -1.31
C ALA A 24 14.32 -5.04 -0.66
N VAL A 25 13.67 -4.88 0.50
CA VAL A 25 12.97 -5.99 1.16
C VAL A 25 11.75 -6.43 0.35
N ALA A 26 10.95 -5.50 -0.18
CA ALA A 26 9.82 -5.82 -1.04
C ALA A 26 10.26 -6.67 -2.25
N LEU A 27 11.33 -6.25 -2.93
CA LEU A 27 11.87 -6.98 -4.06
C LEU A 27 12.39 -8.39 -3.69
N LYS A 28 12.99 -8.54 -2.50
CA LYS A 28 13.41 -9.86 -1.99
C LYS A 28 12.24 -10.78 -1.71
N LEU A 29 11.16 -10.27 -1.12
CA LEU A 29 9.94 -11.07 -0.85
C LEU A 29 9.25 -11.47 -2.16
N ALA A 30 9.18 -10.57 -3.13
CA ALA A 30 8.61 -10.85 -4.45
C ALA A 30 9.38 -11.97 -5.17
N ARG A 31 10.72 -11.92 -5.17
CA ARG A 31 11.56 -12.99 -5.72
C ARG A 31 11.38 -14.32 -4.98
N ALA A 32 11.18 -14.28 -3.66
CA ALA A 32 10.91 -15.50 -2.91
C ALA A 32 9.56 -16.12 -3.32
N LEU A 33 8.53 -15.32 -3.61
CA LEU A 33 7.27 -15.83 -4.14
C LEU A 33 7.42 -16.42 -5.54
N ASP A 34 8.22 -15.81 -6.42
CA ASP A 34 8.50 -16.37 -7.75
C ASP A 34 9.23 -17.72 -7.71
N GLN A 35 10.00 -17.96 -6.65
CA GLN A 35 10.74 -19.22 -6.44
C GLN A 35 9.92 -20.29 -5.74
N LEU A 36 8.81 -19.92 -5.09
CA LEU A 36 7.93 -20.88 -4.43
C LEU A 36 6.99 -21.50 -5.49
N GLU A 37 7.15 -22.80 -5.73
CA GLU A 37 6.20 -23.52 -6.56
C GLU A 37 4.82 -23.59 -5.89
N ALA A 38 3.77 -23.40 -6.69
CA ALA A 38 2.40 -23.44 -6.22
C ALA A 38 2.06 -24.86 -5.73
N GLY A 39 1.97 -25.03 -4.40
CA GLY A 39 1.57 -26.30 -3.77
C GLY A 39 2.59 -26.87 -2.80
N ASP A 40 3.87 -26.47 -2.87
CA ASP A 40 4.92 -27.05 -2.02
C ASP A 40 4.95 -26.48 -0.60
N ALA A 41 4.52 -25.22 -0.42
CA ALA A 41 4.49 -24.57 0.89
C ALA A 41 3.41 -23.47 0.97
N PRO A 42 2.12 -23.82 0.89
CA PRO A 42 1.02 -22.84 0.79
C PRO A 42 0.98 -21.86 1.98
N THR A 43 1.27 -22.33 3.19
CA THR A 43 1.34 -21.47 4.39
C THR A 43 2.49 -20.47 4.31
N SER A 44 3.68 -20.90 3.90
CA SER A 44 4.83 -20.00 3.75
C SER A 44 4.60 -18.98 2.65
N GLN A 45 4.02 -19.40 1.53
CA GLN A 45 3.66 -18.51 0.43
C GLN A 45 2.67 -17.43 0.88
N ALA A 46 1.61 -17.81 1.61
CA ALA A 46 0.64 -16.87 2.16
C ALA A 46 1.29 -15.86 3.11
N VAL A 47 2.19 -16.31 4.00
CA VAL A 47 2.90 -15.43 4.93
C VAL A 47 3.85 -14.46 4.21
N VAL A 48 4.52 -14.91 3.15
CA VAL A 48 5.41 -14.04 2.36
C VAL A 48 4.60 -13.02 1.57
N ALA A 49 3.47 -13.42 0.99
CA ALA A 49 2.55 -12.54 0.27
C ALA A 49 1.98 -11.44 1.19
N ASP A 50 1.46 -11.80 2.36
CA ASP A 50 0.93 -10.84 3.33
C ASP A 50 1.98 -9.80 3.78
N LYS A 51 3.22 -10.24 3.98
CA LYS A 51 4.34 -9.34 4.31
C LYS A 51 4.69 -8.41 3.15
N LEU A 52 4.70 -8.91 1.93
CA LEU A 52 4.91 -8.10 0.73
C LEU A 52 3.83 -7.02 0.62
N ASP A 53 2.56 -7.40 0.75
CA ASP A 53 1.42 -6.49 0.70
C ASP A 53 1.50 -5.40 1.77
N THR A 54 1.85 -5.78 3.00
CA THR A 54 2.05 -4.85 4.11
C THR A 54 3.16 -3.84 3.83
N ILE A 55 4.27 -4.26 3.23
CA ILE A 55 5.39 -3.37 2.90
C ILE A 55 4.99 -2.44 1.76
N MET A 56 4.36 -2.96 0.71
CA MET A 56 3.92 -2.16 -0.44
C MET A 56 2.88 -1.12 -0.03
N ALA A 57 1.92 -1.47 0.83
CA ALA A 57 0.98 -0.51 1.40
C ALA A 57 1.69 0.63 2.13
N LYS A 58 2.71 0.33 2.95
CA LYS A 58 3.51 1.36 3.64
C LYS A 58 4.31 2.22 2.68
N LEU A 59 4.83 1.65 1.60
CA LEU A 59 5.58 2.39 0.59
C LEU A 59 4.67 3.34 -0.20
N ARG A 60 3.46 2.91 -0.56
CA ARG A 60 2.44 3.76 -1.21
C ARG A 60 2.02 4.96 -0.35
N VAL A 61 2.03 4.81 0.98
CA VAL A 61 1.78 5.94 1.89
C VAL A 61 2.94 6.94 1.90
N LEU A 62 4.19 6.47 1.75
CA LEU A 62 5.39 7.31 1.84
C LEU A 62 5.66 8.10 0.56
N ALA A 63 5.36 7.51 -0.60
CA ALA A 63 5.38 8.20 -1.87
C ALA A 63 4.09 7.85 -2.60
N PRO A 64 2.99 8.54 -2.29
CA PRO A 64 1.79 8.40 -3.11
C PRO A 64 2.22 8.69 -4.54
N VAL A 65 1.84 7.79 -5.47
CA VAL A 65 2.02 8.01 -6.91
C VAL A 65 1.60 9.46 -7.15
N LYS A 66 2.47 10.27 -7.77
CA LYS A 66 2.07 11.61 -8.19
C LYS A 66 0.86 11.41 -9.11
N GLU A 67 -0.33 11.53 -8.54
CA GLU A 67 -1.55 11.64 -9.30
C GLU A 67 -1.31 12.85 -10.22
N GLU A 68 -1.36 12.62 -11.53
CA GLU A 68 -1.85 13.66 -12.41
C GLU A 68 -3.20 14.10 -11.82
N GLU A 69 -3.17 15.22 -11.09
CA GLU A 69 -4.28 16.14 -10.86
C GLU A 69 -5.65 15.46 -10.64
N GLY A 70 -5.90 14.84 -9.47
CA GLY A 70 -7.16 14.10 -9.30
C GLY A 70 -7.61 13.57 -7.93
N ASP A 71 -6.99 13.99 -6.83
CA ASP A 71 -7.54 14.10 -5.48
C ASP A 71 -8.64 13.12 -5.00
N ALA A 72 -8.37 11.81 -4.94
CA ALA A 72 -9.31 10.86 -4.32
C ALA A 72 -9.21 10.83 -2.77
N VAL A 73 -8.07 11.24 -2.21
CA VAL A 73 -7.80 11.12 -0.77
C VAL A 73 -8.37 12.30 0.05
N ASN A 74 -8.48 13.51 -0.53
CA ASN A 74 -9.18 14.59 0.18
C ASN A 74 -10.68 14.34 0.29
N ASP A 75 -11.29 13.57 -0.60
CA ASP A 75 -12.74 13.32 -0.56
C ASP A 75 -13.19 12.41 0.59
N ILE A 76 -12.38 11.41 0.96
CA ILE A 76 -12.69 10.54 2.11
C ILE A 76 -12.53 11.32 3.43
N THR A 77 -11.52 12.17 3.51
CA THR A 77 -11.27 13.03 4.69
C THR A 77 -12.40 14.06 4.83
N ARG A 78 -12.80 14.71 3.73
CA ARG A 78 -13.91 15.66 3.66
C ARG A 78 -15.26 15.00 4.00
N GLN A 79 -15.50 13.75 3.60
CA GLN A 79 -16.71 13.01 3.98
C GLN A 79 -16.78 12.66 5.46
N ARG A 80 -15.65 12.31 6.09
CA ARG A 80 -15.60 12.00 7.53
C ARG A 80 -15.84 13.25 8.39
N ASP A 81 -15.29 14.39 7.99
CA ASP A 81 -15.50 15.65 8.71
C ASP A 81 -16.95 16.14 8.61
N LYS A 82 -17.59 16.04 7.43
CA LYS A 82 -19.03 16.33 7.27
C LYS A 82 -19.91 15.44 8.15
N ARG A 83 -19.59 14.15 8.25
CA ARG A 83 -20.34 13.21 9.09
C ARG A 83 -20.17 13.52 10.58
N ARG A 84 -18.98 13.97 10.99
CA ARG A 84 -18.70 14.35 12.38
C ARG A 84 -19.34 15.69 12.77
N ALA A 85 -19.49 16.63 11.84
CA ALA A 85 -20.19 17.89 12.08
C ALA A 85 -21.70 17.68 12.29
N GLY A 86 -22.36 16.88 11.44
CA GLY A 86 -23.80 16.62 11.56
C GLY A 86 -24.21 15.89 12.85
N LEU A 87 -23.34 15.05 13.40
CA LEU A 87 -23.58 14.38 14.69
C LEU A 87 -23.48 15.34 15.89
N ARG A 88 -22.72 16.44 15.77
CA ARG A 88 -22.64 17.46 16.84
C ARG A 88 -23.87 18.37 16.86
N GLU A 89 -24.46 18.69 15.71
CA GLU A 89 -25.71 19.45 15.66
C GLU A 89 -26.89 18.66 16.24
N GLN A 90 -26.99 17.35 15.98
CA GLN A 90 -28.05 16.50 16.55
C GLN A 90 -27.93 16.33 18.07
N ALA A 91 -26.71 16.42 18.64
CA ALA A 91 -26.48 16.33 20.08
C ALA A 91 -26.68 17.65 20.83
N ALA A 92 -26.73 18.79 20.12
CA ALA A 92 -26.89 20.13 20.71
C ALA A 92 -28.32 20.69 20.59
N GLY A 93 -29.23 19.97 19.92
CA GLY A 93 -30.63 20.36 19.70
C GLY A 93 -31.67 19.52 20.46
N GLY A 94 -31.31 18.97 21.62
CA GLY A 94 -32.21 18.24 22.52
C GLY A 94 -32.59 19.06 23.75
#